data_AF-A0A7V5S165-F1
#
_entry.id   AF-A0A7V5S165-F1
#
_cell.length_a   1.000
_cell.length_b   1.000
_cell.length_c   1.000
_cell.angle_alpha   90.00
_cell.angle_beta   90.00
_cell.angle_gamma   90.00
#
_symmetry.space_group_name_H-M   'P 1'
#
loop_
_entity.id
_entity.type
_entity.pdbx_description
1 polymer ?
#
loop_
_entity_poly.entity_id
_entity_poly.type
_entity_poly.pdbx_seq_one_letter_code
_entity_poly.pdbx_strand_id
1 'polypeptide(L)'
;MLTRILWSIVATSALLTLTHAQITHQEQGDAGDLPETAQATGTDTSTPLGAIRGSLEADGVDMYVIYISDPANFSATTVNNETTFDTQLWLFDSEGKGVAFNDDEVGSNLSRSRIDNSTGCLTGRPAGIYYIAVSRYNRDAVGCEDRPIWNDTPFRAVRCPDGPEANSRVAGWTGTTAISGNYEITLTGAFTAPTQTNIPQCPPFDGWDETANGGGDAGHFPDSAQLIQSNDAQACQTPVQRIRGNMGEDDVDMYVICITDPAQFSASTVGSTGWDTQLWLFKCDGKGVVHNDDNPDSTSGLQSRIDNRTGCIQQGGIYLLAISRYNRDPVAADGQPIWNPTGAGRGVRCPDGIRADQPLGGWAGATLAAGRYIINLTGAFFVSENGCCVTAGGDVDLNGCIDDADLLAILFAFGQSGQFLPEDVTCDGVVDDADLLTVLFAFGQGC
;
A
#
# COMPACT_ATOMS: atom_id res chain seq x y z
N MET A 1 -94.36 -11.29 -14.51
CA MET A 1 -93.21 -11.70 -15.36
C MET A 1 -92.02 -10.83 -14.97
N LEU A 2 -90.95 -11.47 -14.52
CA LEU A 2 -89.53 -11.07 -14.36
C LEU A 2 -89.18 -9.80 -13.53
N THR A 3 -88.71 -9.92 -12.28
CA THR A 3 -87.31 -10.11 -11.80
C THR A 3 -86.23 -9.17 -12.34
N ARG A 4 -85.65 -8.36 -11.46
CA ARG A 4 -84.27 -7.85 -11.54
C ARG A 4 -83.63 -7.87 -10.15
N ILE A 5 -82.69 -8.77 -9.95
CA ILE A 5 -81.77 -8.81 -8.81
C ILE A 5 -80.38 -8.53 -9.39
N LEU A 6 -79.75 -7.44 -8.97
CA LEU A 6 -78.34 -7.16 -9.24
C LEU A 6 -77.48 -8.08 -8.35
N TRP A 7 -76.51 -8.77 -8.95
CA TRP A 7 -75.43 -9.44 -8.23
C TRP A 7 -74.13 -8.68 -8.49
N SER A 8 -73.50 -8.22 -7.42
CA SER A 8 -72.13 -7.68 -7.42
C SER A 8 -71.15 -8.84 -7.29
N ILE A 9 -70.23 -8.98 -8.24
CA ILE A 9 -69.13 -9.95 -8.19
C ILE A 9 -67.95 -9.27 -7.50
N VAL A 10 -67.55 -9.78 -6.34
CA VAL A 10 -66.27 -9.46 -5.69
C VAL A 10 -65.27 -10.53 -6.14
N ALA A 11 -64.26 -10.13 -6.91
CA ALA A 11 -63.13 -10.98 -7.28
C ALA A 11 -62.01 -10.83 -6.25
N THR A 12 -61.90 -11.79 -5.34
CA THR A 12 -60.79 -11.89 -4.39
C THR A 12 -59.61 -12.57 -5.11
N SER A 13 -58.59 -11.79 -5.49
CA SER A 13 -57.32 -12.36 -5.98
C SER A 13 -56.49 -12.79 -4.77
N ALA A 14 -56.38 -14.11 -4.55
CA ALA A 14 -55.47 -14.66 -3.56
C ALA A 14 -54.04 -14.64 -4.14
N LEU A 15 -53.16 -13.84 -3.54
CA LEU A 15 -51.71 -13.89 -3.79
C LEU A 15 -51.18 -15.23 -3.28
N LEU A 16 -50.85 -16.15 -4.19
CA LEU A 16 -50.10 -17.36 -3.85
C LEU A 16 -48.62 -16.97 -3.70
N THR A 17 -48.13 -16.86 -2.47
CA THR A 17 -46.70 -16.80 -2.18
C THR A 17 -46.12 -18.21 -2.30
N LEU A 18 -45.48 -18.50 -3.42
CA LEU A 18 -44.63 -19.69 -3.57
C LEU A 18 -43.38 -19.49 -2.68
N THR A 19 -43.35 -20.14 -1.52
CA THR A 19 -42.15 -20.27 -0.70
C THR A 19 -41.20 -21.22 -1.41
N HIS A 20 -40.21 -20.67 -2.12
CA HIS A 20 -39.10 -21.47 -2.65
C HIS A 20 -38.16 -21.80 -1.47
N ALA A 21 -37.71 -23.05 -1.40
CA ALA A 21 -36.70 -23.44 -0.42
C ALA A 21 -35.41 -22.66 -0.71
N GLN A 22 -34.89 -21.95 0.30
CA GLN A 22 -33.59 -21.29 0.20
C GLN A 22 -32.48 -22.35 0.24
N ILE A 23 -31.46 -22.16 -0.57
CA ILE A 23 -30.28 -23.02 -0.54
C ILE A 23 -29.22 -22.48 0.43
N THR A 24 -28.33 -23.38 0.86
CA THR A 24 -27.08 -23.03 1.51
C THR A 24 -25.95 -23.32 0.55
N HIS A 25 -25.17 -22.30 0.19
CA HIS A 25 -23.94 -22.49 -0.58
C HIS A 25 -22.85 -23.04 0.35
N GLN A 26 -22.11 -24.04 -0.12
CA GLN A 26 -20.90 -24.53 0.53
C GLN A 26 -19.73 -24.09 -0.32
N GLU A 27 -18.77 -23.46 0.32
CA GLU A 27 -17.49 -23.09 -0.28
C GLU A 27 -16.85 -24.29 -0.99
N GLN A 28 -16.23 -24.04 -2.14
CA GLN A 28 -15.45 -25.04 -2.87
C GLN A 28 -14.01 -24.56 -3.07
N GLY A 29 -13.06 -25.16 -2.35
CA GLY A 29 -11.68 -24.65 -2.34
C GLY A 29 -11.60 -23.38 -1.50
N ASP A 30 -10.73 -22.46 -1.92
CA ASP A 30 -10.70 -21.07 -1.45
C ASP A 30 -11.66 -20.25 -2.32
N ALA A 31 -12.51 -19.43 -1.69
CA ALA A 31 -13.47 -18.56 -2.37
C ALA A 31 -12.81 -17.37 -3.08
N GLY A 32 -11.54 -17.10 -2.78
CA GLY A 32 -10.77 -15.96 -3.29
C GLY A 32 -11.18 -14.65 -2.63
N ASP A 33 -10.31 -13.65 -2.69
CA ASP A 33 -10.41 -12.44 -1.87
C ASP A 33 -10.75 -11.16 -2.66
N LEU A 34 -10.80 -11.25 -3.99
CA LEU A 34 -11.10 -10.13 -4.89
C LEU A 34 -12.27 -10.45 -5.82
N PRO A 35 -12.95 -9.42 -6.38
CA PRO A 35 -14.06 -9.62 -7.29
C PRO A 35 -13.75 -10.58 -8.46
N GLU A 36 -12.51 -10.54 -8.98
CA GLU A 36 -12.03 -11.39 -10.08
C GLU A 36 -11.91 -12.87 -9.71
N THR A 37 -11.66 -13.16 -8.43
CA THR A 37 -11.46 -14.51 -7.91
C THR A 37 -12.66 -15.03 -7.13
N ALA A 38 -13.62 -14.15 -6.83
CA ALA A 38 -14.80 -14.44 -6.02
C ALA A 38 -15.59 -15.66 -6.51
N GLN A 39 -15.95 -16.53 -5.58
CA GLN A 39 -16.68 -17.74 -5.87
C GLN A 39 -18.15 -17.45 -6.23
N ALA A 40 -18.59 -18.03 -7.34
CA ALA A 40 -19.99 -17.97 -7.75
C ALA A 40 -20.86 -18.85 -6.84
N THR A 41 -21.96 -18.28 -6.34
CA THR A 41 -22.90 -19.02 -5.48
C THR A 41 -23.88 -19.91 -6.25
N GLY A 42 -23.93 -19.76 -7.58
CA GLY A 42 -24.70 -20.62 -8.48
C GLY A 42 -24.52 -20.26 -9.95
N THR A 43 -25.50 -20.59 -10.80
CA THR A 43 -25.44 -20.34 -12.26
C THR A 43 -26.54 -19.40 -12.76
N ASP A 44 -27.42 -18.97 -11.85
CA ASP A 44 -28.60 -18.15 -12.14
C ASP A 44 -28.78 -17.08 -11.05
N THR A 45 -29.70 -16.13 -11.27
CA THR A 45 -30.01 -15.02 -10.35
C THR A 45 -31.42 -15.11 -9.75
N SER A 46 -31.96 -16.32 -9.65
CA SER A 46 -33.37 -16.59 -9.31
C SER A 46 -33.55 -17.60 -8.19
N THR A 47 -32.52 -18.40 -7.88
CA THR A 47 -32.53 -19.36 -6.79
C THR A 47 -32.27 -18.64 -5.46
N PRO A 48 -33.22 -18.64 -4.51
CA PRO A 48 -33.02 -17.95 -3.23
C PRO A 48 -31.86 -18.55 -2.44
N LEU A 49 -30.98 -17.68 -1.95
CA LEU A 49 -29.80 -18.03 -1.18
C LEU A 49 -30.01 -17.61 0.28
N GLY A 50 -30.06 -18.58 1.18
CA GLY A 50 -30.33 -18.34 2.61
C GLY A 50 -29.08 -18.34 3.48
N ALA A 51 -28.01 -19.02 3.05
CA ALA A 51 -26.74 -18.99 3.74
C ALA A 51 -25.56 -19.34 2.83
N ILE A 52 -24.37 -18.93 3.25
CA ILE A 52 -23.07 -19.35 2.71
C ILE A 52 -22.26 -19.91 3.87
N ARG A 53 -21.59 -21.04 3.67
CA ARG A 53 -20.70 -21.66 4.66
C ARG A 53 -19.33 -21.92 4.06
N GLY A 54 -18.30 -21.64 4.83
CA GLY A 54 -16.91 -21.79 4.41
C GLY A 54 -15.95 -21.85 5.60
N SER A 55 -14.65 -21.73 5.34
CA SER A 55 -13.60 -21.71 6.37
C SER A 55 -12.46 -20.77 6.00
N LEU A 56 -12.05 -19.89 6.92
CA LEU A 56 -10.95 -18.96 6.68
C LEU A 56 -9.60 -19.52 7.14
N GLU A 57 -8.60 -19.46 6.26
CA GLU A 57 -7.19 -19.65 6.62
C GLU A 57 -6.56 -18.42 7.30
N ALA A 58 -5.24 -18.45 7.50
CA ALA A 58 -4.50 -17.30 8.01
C ALA A 58 -4.44 -16.20 6.95
N ASP A 59 -4.68 -14.96 7.36
CA ASP A 59 -4.79 -13.77 6.49
C ASP A 59 -5.90 -13.86 5.41
N GLY A 60 -6.71 -14.91 5.47
CA GLY A 60 -7.71 -15.27 4.47
C GLY A 60 -8.92 -14.33 4.46
N VAL A 61 -9.48 -14.16 3.27
CA VAL A 61 -10.72 -13.45 3.01
C VAL A 61 -11.47 -14.20 1.92
N ASP A 62 -12.73 -14.53 2.20
CA ASP A 62 -13.55 -15.25 1.26
C ASP A 62 -14.59 -14.33 0.66
N MET A 63 -14.62 -14.24 -0.67
CA MET A 63 -15.53 -13.40 -1.43
C MET A 63 -16.46 -14.23 -2.30
N TYR A 64 -17.75 -13.89 -2.27
CA TYR A 64 -18.79 -14.57 -3.01
C TYR A 64 -19.60 -13.63 -3.88
N VAL A 65 -19.96 -14.09 -5.07
CA VAL A 65 -20.88 -13.38 -5.96
C VAL A 65 -22.32 -13.73 -5.58
N ILE A 66 -23.14 -12.73 -5.29
CA ILE A 66 -24.57 -12.88 -4.99
C ILE A 66 -25.42 -11.92 -5.84
N TYR A 67 -26.69 -12.26 -6.02
CA TYR A 67 -27.67 -11.35 -6.61
C TYR A 67 -28.61 -10.81 -5.54
N ILE A 68 -28.79 -9.49 -5.50
CA ILE A 68 -29.70 -8.82 -4.57
C ILE A 68 -30.82 -8.17 -5.37
N SER A 69 -32.06 -8.64 -5.17
CA SER A 69 -33.22 -8.14 -5.93
C SER A 69 -33.81 -6.85 -5.37
N ASP A 70 -33.61 -6.60 -4.08
CA ASP A 70 -34.10 -5.43 -3.37
C ASP A 70 -33.09 -5.04 -2.27
N PRO A 71 -32.09 -4.20 -2.61
CA PRO A 71 -31.04 -3.83 -1.66
C PRO A 71 -31.56 -3.22 -0.35
N ALA A 72 -32.69 -2.51 -0.38
CA ALA A 72 -33.23 -1.88 0.82
C ALA A 72 -33.70 -2.89 1.88
N ASN A 73 -34.01 -4.12 1.47
CA ASN A 73 -34.46 -5.23 2.31
C ASN A 73 -33.41 -6.35 2.47
N PHE A 74 -32.19 -6.14 1.98
CA PHE A 74 -31.10 -7.09 2.13
C PHE A 74 -30.51 -7.06 3.54
N SER A 75 -30.12 -8.23 4.05
CA SER A 75 -29.29 -8.34 5.25
C SER A 75 -28.35 -9.55 5.18
N ALA A 76 -27.16 -9.42 5.76
CA ALA A 76 -26.23 -10.51 5.98
C ALA A 76 -25.76 -10.51 7.44
N THR A 77 -25.55 -11.67 8.06
CA THR A 77 -25.00 -11.75 9.42
C THR A 77 -24.22 -13.03 9.68
N THR A 78 -23.15 -12.92 10.46
CA THR A 78 -22.42 -14.05 11.03
C THR A 78 -22.83 -14.33 12.48
N VAL A 79 -23.83 -13.61 13.02
CA VAL A 79 -24.37 -13.82 14.37
C VAL A 79 -25.24 -15.08 14.38
N ASN A 80 -24.57 -16.22 14.48
CA ASN A 80 -25.14 -17.56 14.52
C ASN A 80 -24.29 -18.48 15.42
N ASN A 81 -24.63 -19.77 15.45
CA ASN A 81 -23.94 -20.76 16.27
C ASN A 81 -22.73 -21.40 15.58
N GLU A 82 -22.61 -21.28 14.25
CA GLU A 82 -21.48 -21.82 13.49
C GLU A 82 -20.25 -20.92 13.65
N THR A 83 -20.44 -19.61 13.50
CA THR A 83 -19.36 -18.64 13.55
C THR A 83 -19.04 -18.24 14.99
N THR A 84 -17.81 -18.50 15.43
CA THR A 84 -17.40 -18.34 16.84
C THR A 84 -16.22 -17.39 17.05
N PHE A 85 -15.70 -16.80 15.98
CA PHE A 85 -14.58 -15.87 16.00
C PHE A 85 -15.03 -14.45 15.64
N ASP A 86 -14.07 -13.53 15.77
CA ASP A 86 -14.23 -12.11 15.49
C ASP A 86 -14.29 -11.86 13.97
N THR A 87 -15.45 -11.47 13.42
CA THR A 87 -15.64 -11.34 11.97
C THR A 87 -15.70 -9.89 11.51
N GLN A 88 -15.34 -9.67 10.26
CA GLN A 88 -15.70 -8.48 9.50
C GLN A 88 -16.52 -8.92 8.26
N LEU A 89 -17.65 -8.26 8.01
CA LEU A 89 -18.45 -8.44 6.79
C LEU A 89 -18.33 -7.22 5.88
N TRP A 90 -18.17 -7.48 4.60
CA TRP A 90 -17.97 -6.49 3.56
C TRP A 90 -18.96 -6.71 2.42
N LEU A 91 -19.53 -5.63 1.91
CA LEU A 91 -20.38 -5.66 0.73
C LEU A 91 -19.86 -4.68 -0.31
N PHE A 92 -19.73 -5.16 -1.54
CA PHE A 92 -19.30 -4.41 -2.71
C PHE A 92 -20.34 -4.50 -3.83
N ASP A 93 -20.41 -3.47 -4.68
CA ASP A 93 -21.29 -3.46 -5.84
C ASP A 93 -20.69 -4.26 -7.02
N SER A 94 -21.39 -4.29 -8.15
CA SER A 94 -20.96 -5.03 -9.34
C SER A 94 -19.61 -4.59 -9.92
N GLU A 95 -19.13 -3.38 -9.57
CA GLU A 95 -17.82 -2.85 -9.98
C GLU A 95 -16.73 -3.11 -8.92
N GLY A 96 -17.08 -3.74 -7.79
CA GLY A 96 -16.19 -3.96 -6.66
C GLY A 96 -16.06 -2.74 -5.72
N LYS A 97 -16.86 -1.69 -5.90
CA LYS A 97 -16.83 -0.51 -5.01
C LYS A 97 -17.55 -0.79 -3.71
N GLY A 98 -17.07 -0.22 -2.62
CA GLY A 98 -17.66 -0.41 -1.30
C GLY A 98 -19.13 0.01 -1.23
N VAL A 99 -19.93 -0.79 -0.50
CA VAL A 99 -21.36 -0.55 -0.28
C VAL A 99 -21.65 -0.42 1.20
N ALA A 100 -21.34 -1.46 1.97
CA ALA A 100 -21.57 -1.50 3.40
C ALA A 100 -20.54 -2.40 4.07
N PHE A 101 -20.19 -2.06 5.30
CA PHE A 101 -19.24 -2.79 6.13
C PHE A 101 -19.76 -2.87 7.56
N ASN A 102 -19.46 -3.96 8.26
CA ASN A 102 -19.59 -4.03 9.71
C ASN A 102 -18.56 -5.00 10.29
N ASP A 103 -18.03 -4.64 11.45
CA ASP A 103 -17.11 -5.45 12.25
C ASP A 103 -17.90 -6.16 13.36
N ASP A 104 -18.45 -5.39 14.29
CA ASP A 104 -19.17 -5.90 15.45
C ASP A 104 -20.69 -5.68 15.36
N GLU A 105 -21.47 -6.65 15.85
CA GLU A 105 -22.93 -6.60 15.91
C GLU A 105 -23.42 -5.36 16.64
N VAL A 106 -24.26 -4.59 15.94
CA VAL A 106 -24.86 -3.37 16.46
C VAL A 106 -25.83 -3.70 17.59
N GLY A 107 -25.69 -3.00 18.72
CA GLY A 107 -26.60 -3.16 19.87
C GLY A 107 -26.37 -4.41 20.74
N SER A 108 -25.26 -5.13 20.54
CA SER A 108 -24.83 -6.22 21.41
C SER A 108 -23.32 -6.14 21.71
N ASN A 109 -22.82 -7.06 22.54
CA ASN A 109 -21.39 -7.22 22.84
C ASN A 109 -20.74 -8.36 22.03
N LEU A 110 -21.40 -8.83 20.97
CA LEU A 110 -20.85 -9.88 20.11
C LEU A 110 -19.86 -9.28 19.13
N SER A 111 -18.75 -9.98 18.91
CA SER A 111 -17.75 -9.63 17.90
C SER A 111 -18.03 -10.31 16.56
N ARG A 112 -19.29 -10.30 16.13
CA ARG A 112 -19.71 -10.91 14.87
C ARG A 112 -20.52 -9.90 14.12
N SER A 113 -20.44 -9.91 12.80
CA SER A 113 -20.92 -8.81 12.00
C SER A 113 -22.36 -8.99 11.53
N ARG A 114 -22.98 -7.87 11.20
CA ARG A 114 -24.24 -7.75 10.49
C ARG A 114 -24.20 -6.57 9.53
N ILE A 115 -24.60 -6.81 8.30
CA ILE A 115 -24.93 -5.78 7.32
C ILE A 115 -26.45 -5.75 7.17
N ASP A 116 -27.02 -4.54 7.25
CA ASP A 116 -28.40 -4.24 6.89
C ASP A 116 -28.49 -2.81 6.35
N ASN A 117 -29.71 -2.32 6.08
CA ASN A 117 -29.92 -0.95 5.60
C ASN A 117 -30.18 0.08 6.72
N SER A 118 -29.78 -0.18 7.97
CA SER A 118 -30.03 0.71 9.11
C SER A 118 -29.40 2.11 8.96
N THR A 119 -28.29 2.21 8.24
CA THR A 119 -27.59 3.48 7.94
C THR A 119 -27.89 4.03 6.54
N GLY A 120 -28.78 3.38 5.79
CA GLY A 120 -29.20 3.84 4.47
C GLY A 120 -28.21 3.53 3.34
N CYS A 121 -27.09 2.84 3.59
CA CYS A 121 -26.06 2.56 2.58
C CYS A 121 -26.57 1.76 1.36
N LEU A 122 -27.66 1.01 1.52
CA LEU A 122 -28.31 0.22 0.47
C LEU A 122 -29.48 0.95 -0.18
N THR A 123 -29.87 2.11 0.35
CA THR A 123 -31.04 2.86 -0.13
C THR A 123 -30.78 3.43 -1.52
N GLY A 124 -31.71 3.18 -2.45
CA GLY A 124 -31.63 3.70 -3.82
C GLY A 124 -30.63 2.97 -4.72
N ARG A 125 -29.97 1.92 -4.23
CA ARG A 125 -29.11 1.07 -5.06
C ARG A 125 -29.94 0.14 -5.95
N PRO A 126 -29.46 -0.17 -7.18
CA PRO A 126 -30.20 -1.01 -8.12
C PRO A 126 -30.17 -2.48 -7.71
N ALA A 127 -31.20 -3.23 -8.09
CA ALA A 127 -31.12 -4.68 -8.09
C ALA A 127 -29.99 -5.14 -9.02
N GLY A 128 -29.22 -6.15 -8.62
CA GLY A 128 -28.06 -6.56 -9.42
C GLY A 128 -27.12 -7.52 -8.72
N ILE A 129 -25.94 -7.64 -9.32
CA ILE A 129 -24.81 -8.40 -8.79
C ILE A 129 -24.11 -7.58 -7.72
N TYR A 130 -23.77 -8.25 -6.62
CA TYR A 130 -22.97 -7.74 -5.52
C TYR A 130 -21.95 -8.79 -5.11
N TYR A 131 -20.88 -8.34 -4.47
CA TYR A 131 -19.92 -9.23 -3.82
C TYR A 131 -20.05 -9.09 -2.32
N ILE A 132 -20.18 -10.20 -1.62
CA ILE A 132 -20.09 -10.24 -0.16
C ILE A 132 -18.79 -10.93 0.22
N ALA A 133 -18.02 -10.31 1.11
CA ALA A 133 -16.81 -10.91 1.64
C ALA A 133 -16.88 -11.04 3.15
N VAL A 134 -16.19 -12.04 3.68
CA VAL A 134 -15.99 -12.26 5.11
C VAL A 134 -14.51 -12.39 5.39
N SER A 135 -14.06 -11.69 6.43
CA SER A 135 -12.72 -11.82 6.96
C SER A 135 -12.76 -11.92 8.48
N ARG A 136 -11.61 -12.22 9.08
CA ARG A 136 -11.42 -12.07 10.52
C ARG A 136 -10.97 -10.65 10.83
N TYR A 137 -11.38 -10.10 11.96
CA TYR A 137 -10.72 -8.92 12.51
C TYR A 137 -9.22 -9.21 12.76
N ASN A 138 -8.26 -8.39 12.32
CA ASN A 138 -8.35 -7.07 11.68
C ASN A 138 -7.81 -7.13 10.24
N ARG A 139 -8.62 -7.60 9.28
CA ARG A 139 -8.23 -7.75 7.87
C ARG A 139 -9.07 -6.81 7.02
N ASP A 140 -8.51 -5.63 6.76
CA ASP A 140 -9.25 -4.46 6.29
C ASP A 140 -9.16 -4.27 4.77
N ALA A 141 -10.29 -3.98 4.13
CA ALA A 141 -10.37 -3.76 2.69
C ALA A 141 -9.70 -2.44 2.27
N VAL A 142 -8.75 -2.53 1.32
CA VAL A 142 -8.09 -1.37 0.72
C VAL A 142 -8.44 -1.20 -0.75
N GLY A 143 -8.42 0.06 -1.18
CA GLY A 143 -8.68 0.45 -2.56
C GLY A 143 -7.47 0.28 -3.47
N CYS A 144 -7.61 0.68 -4.73
CA CYS A 144 -6.56 0.64 -5.75
C CYS A 144 -5.30 1.42 -5.43
N GLU A 145 -5.37 2.38 -4.49
CA GLU A 145 -4.23 3.15 -3.99
C GLU A 145 -3.73 2.65 -2.62
N ASP A 146 -4.08 1.41 -2.27
CA ASP A 146 -3.71 0.67 -1.05
C ASP A 146 -4.07 1.37 0.27
N ARG A 147 -5.09 2.25 0.26
CA ARG A 147 -5.63 2.89 1.46
C ARG A 147 -7.01 2.35 1.81
N PRO A 148 -7.43 2.47 3.08
CA PRO A 148 -8.70 1.92 3.53
C PRO A 148 -9.90 2.51 2.77
N ILE A 149 -10.82 1.64 2.35
CA ILE A 149 -12.13 2.03 1.81
C ILE A 149 -13.05 2.51 2.94
N TRP A 150 -12.84 1.98 4.14
CA TRP A 150 -13.55 2.27 5.38
C TRP A 150 -12.54 2.63 6.47
N ASN A 151 -12.87 3.59 7.35
CA ASN A 151 -12.11 3.76 8.60
C ASN A 151 -12.34 2.58 9.57
N ASP A 152 -11.42 2.31 10.48
CA ASP A 152 -11.55 1.17 11.40
C ASP A 152 -12.64 1.37 12.46
N THR A 153 -12.89 2.61 12.89
CA THR A 153 -13.83 2.90 13.98
C THR A 153 -15.00 3.77 13.53
N PRO A 154 -16.17 3.67 14.19
CA PRO A 154 -16.51 2.73 15.27
C PRO A 154 -16.80 1.30 14.77
N PHE A 155 -16.36 0.28 15.52
CA PHE A 155 -16.54 -1.15 15.18
C PHE A 155 -18.02 -1.60 15.20
N ARG A 156 -18.79 -1.12 16.18
CA ARG A 156 -20.20 -1.49 16.42
C ARG A 156 -21.19 -0.65 15.61
N ALA A 157 -20.94 -0.53 14.31
CA ALA A 157 -21.80 0.22 13.38
C ALA A 157 -21.79 -0.40 11.98
N VAL A 158 -22.94 -0.36 11.30
CA VAL A 158 -23.00 -0.60 9.84
C VAL A 158 -22.57 0.68 9.14
N ARG A 159 -21.53 0.65 8.34
CA ARG A 159 -20.91 1.86 7.78
C ARG A 159 -20.93 1.85 6.26
N CYS A 160 -21.30 2.98 5.67
CA CYS A 160 -21.03 3.24 4.26
C CYS A 160 -19.53 3.54 4.11
N PRO A 161 -18.94 3.40 2.91
CA PRO A 161 -17.55 3.78 2.69
C PRO A 161 -17.27 5.21 3.14
N ASP A 162 -16.29 5.35 4.02
CA ASP A 162 -15.93 6.63 4.67
C ASP A 162 -14.42 6.79 4.85
N GLY A 163 -13.63 5.83 4.35
CA GLY A 163 -12.18 5.88 4.38
C GLY A 163 -11.59 6.78 3.30
N PRO A 164 -10.26 6.96 3.29
CA PRO A 164 -9.54 7.74 2.28
C PRO A 164 -9.84 7.32 0.82
N GLU A 165 -10.19 6.04 0.62
CA GLU A 165 -10.55 5.46 -0.68
C GLU A 165 -12.02 5.01 -0.77
N ALA A 166 -12.94 5.73 -0.11
CA ALA A 166 -14.37 5.41 -0.09
C ALA A 166 -15.05 5.18 -1.47
N ASN A 167 -14.49 5.75 -2.55
CA ASN A 167 -15.03 5.59 -3.91
C ASN A 167 -14.26 4.58 -4.78
N SER A 168 -13.22 3.95 -4.22
CA SER A 168 -12.36 2.98 -4.90
C SER A 168 -13.02 1.60 -4.93
N ARG A 169 -12.62 0.76 -5.89
CA ARG A 169 -12.92 -0.68 -5.83
C ARG A 169 -11.94 -1.35 -4.87
N VAL A 170 -12.35 -2.45 -4.24
CA VAL A 170 -11.41 -3.28 -3.47
C VAL A 170 -10.32 -3.82 -4.38
N ALA A 171 -9.07 -3.65 -3.95
CA ALA A 171 -7.89 -4.08 -4.69
C ALA A 171 -6.94 -4.94 -3.84
N GLY A 172 -7.20 -5.04 -2.54
CA GLY A 172 -6.45 -5.87 -1.63
C GLY A 172 -6.93 -5.73 -0.19
N TRP A 173 -6.12 -6.30 0.72
CA TRP A 173 -6.42 -6.39 2.14
C TRP A 173 -5.18 -6.09 2.98
N THR A 174 -5.34 -5.33 4.06
CA THR A 174 -4.27 -5.00 5.02
C THR A 174 -4.53 -5.60 6.39
N GLY A 175 -3.50 -5.66 7.24
CA GLY A 175 -3.55 -6.31 8.56
C GLY A 175 -3.25 -7.80 8.50
N THR A 176 -3.06 -8.46 9.64
CA THR A 176 -2.72 -9.90 9.66
C THR A 176 -3.58 -10.65 10.65
N THR A 177 -4.00 -11.85 10.32
CA THR A 177 -4.91 -12.67 11.12
C THR A 177 -4.45 -14.12 11.18
N ALA A 178 -4.51 -14.71 12.38
CA ALA A 178 -4.34 -16.16 12.51
C ALA A 178 -5.60 -16.87 11.98
N ILE A 179 -5.44 -18.15 11.62
CA ILE A 179 -6.52 -19.06 11.19
C ILE A 179 -7.75 -18.93 12.10
N SER A 180 -8.94 -18.85 11.49
CA SER A 180 -10.20 -18.58 12.20
C SER A 180 -11.14 -19.78 12.27
N GLY A 181 -11.10 -20.65 11.25
CA GLY A 181 -11.97 -21.82 11.15
C GLY A 181 -13.28 -21.54 10.40
N ASN A 182 -14.31 -22.34 10.69
CA ASN A 182 -15.56 -22.33 9.94
C ASN A 182 -16.44 -21.11 10.24
N TYR A 183 -17.15 -20.62 9.22
CA TYR A 183 -18.16 -19.58 9.35
C TYR A 183 -19.45 -19.94 8.60
N GLU A 184 -20.52 -19.23 8.96
CA GLU A 184 -21.75 -19.16 8.19
C GLU A 184 -22.16 -17.68 8.05
N ILE A 185 -22.46 -17.26 6.82
CA ILE A 185 -23.13 -15.99 6.54
C ILE A 185 -24.61 -16.30 6.29
N THR A 186 -25.49 -15.88 7.19
CA THR A 186 -26.94 -16.00 7.02
C THR A 186 -27.45 -14.80 6.21
N LEU A 187 -28.27 -15.05 5.18
CA LEU A 187 -28.69 -14.05 4.19
C LEU A 187 -30.22 -13.91 4.11
N THR A 188 -30.67 -12.67 3.99
CA THR A 188 -32.07 -12.30 3.65
C THR A 188 -32.06 -11.44 2.40
N GLY A 189 -32.95 -11.72 1.45
CA GLY A 189 -33.08 -10.95 0.20
C GLY A 189 -31.98 -11.21 -0.84
N ALA A 190 -31.23 -12.32 -0.69
CA ALA A 190 -30.18 -12.74 -1.60
C ALA A 190 -30.60 -13.94 -2.47
N PHE A 191 -30.00 -14.02 -3.65
CA PHE A 191 -30.14 -15.10 -4.61
C PHE A 191 -28.75 -15.52 -5.08
N THR A 192 -28.65 -16.71 -5.67
CA THR A 192 -27.40 -17.15 -6.29
C THR A 192 -26.96 -16.20 -7.39
N ALA A 193 -25.70 -16.25 -7.79
CA ALA A 193 -25.20 -15.55 -8.96
C ALA A 193 -24.06 -16.32 -9.65
N PRO A 194 -23.94 -16.20 -10.99
CA PRO A 194 -22.82 -16.76 -11.74
C PRO A 194 -21.54 -15.93 -11.58
N THR A 195 -20.41 -16.53 -11.93
CA THR A 195 -19.11 -15.84 -12.00
C THR A 195 -19.19 -14.62 -12.92
N GLN A 196 -18.55 -13.52 -12.53
CA GLN A 196 -18.45 -12.31 -13.35
C GLN A 196 -17.15 -12.30 -14.14
N THR A 197 -17.19 -11.73 -15.35
CA THR A 197 -16.03 -11.72 -16.28
C THR A 197 -15.60 -10.33 -16.72
N ASN A 198 -16.43 -9.30 -16.47
CA ASN A 198 -16.18 -7.93 -16.91
C ASN A 198 -16.11 -7.01 -15.69
N ILE A 199 -15.10 -7.22 -14.85
CA ILE A 199 -14.89 -6.43 -13.65
C ILE A 199 -13.87 -5.34 -13.97
N PRO A 200 -14.16 -4.06 -13.66
CA PRO A 200 -13.22 -2.97 -13.87
C PRO A 200 -11.90 -3.25 -13.14
N GLN A 201 -10.78 -3.10 -13.85
CA GLN A 201 -9.46 -3.14 -13.24
C GLN A 201 -9.19 -1.84 -12.48
N CYS A 202 -8.21 -1.88 -11.57
CA CYS A 202 -7.73 -0.65 -10.95
C CYS A 202 -7.20 0.33 -12.01
N PRO A 203 -7.42 1.65 -11.83
CA PRO A 203 -6.72 2.63 -12.64
C PRO A 203 -5.20 2.47 -12.43
N PRO A 204 -4.38 2.89 -13.41
CA PRO A 204 -2.94 2.97 -13.22
C PRO A 204 -2.61 3.79 -11.97
N PHE A 205 -1.58 3.36 -11.24
CA PHE A 205 -1.09 4.07 -10.07
C PHE A 205 -0.71 5.51 -10.42
N ASP A 206 -1.23 6.46 -9.66
CA ASP A 206 -0.83 7.87 -9.76
C ASP A 206 0.43 8.11 -8.91
N GLY A 207 1.59 7.75 -9.47
CA GLY A 207 2.90 7.85 -8.86
C GLY A 207 3.95 7.00 -9.59
N TRP A 208 5.06 6.72 -8.90
CA TRP A 208 6.12 5.83 -9.39
C TRP A 208 6.11 4.50 -8.62
N ASP A 209 6.06 3.38 -9.33
CA ASP A 209 5.95 2.02 -8.79
C ASP A 209 7.24 1.24 -9.05
N GLU A 210 7.86 0.69 -8.01
CA GLU A 210 9.15 -0.03 -8.11
C GLU A 210 9.11 -1.17 -9.15
N THR A 211 7.99 -1.89 -9.24
CA THR A 211 7.90 -3.06 -10.09
C THR A 211 7.50 -2.65 -11.50
N ALA A 212 6.47 -1.81 -11.63
CA ALA A 212 5.92 -1.42 -12.91
C ALA A 212 6.80 -0.38 -13.64
N ASN A 213 7.46 0.52 -12.91
CA ASN A 213 8.35 1.53 -13.47
C ASN A 213 9.83 1.15 -13.32
N GLY A 214 10.25 0.64 -12.17
CA GLY A 214 11.64 0.25 -11.89
C GLY A 214 12.03 -1.13 -12.41
N GLY A 215 11.07 -2.02 -12.65
CA GLY A 215 11.28 -3.35 -13.20
C GLY A 215 11.57 -4.44 -12.15
N GLY A 216 11.41 -4.15 -10.85
CA GLY A 216 11.59 -5.12 -9.78
C GLY A 216 11.81 -4.47 -8.41
N ASP A 217 12.53 -5.18 -7.55
CA ASP A 217 12.99 -4.72 -6.23
C ASP A 217 13.86 -3.46 -6.33
N ALA A 218 13.71 -2.51 -5.39
CA ALA A 218 14.40 -1.24 -5.47
C ALA A 218 15.87 -1.31 -5.02
N GLY A 219 16.29 -2.44 -4.43
CA GLY A 219 17.65 -2.65 -3.94
C GLY A 219 17.93 -1.93 -2.62
N HIS A 220 18.87 -2.46 -1.85
CA HIS A 220 19.17 -1.99 -0.49
C HIS A 220 20.49 -1.20 -0.38
N PHE A 221 21.22 -1.01 -1.48
CA PHE A 221 22.49 -0.29 -1.51
C PHE A 221 22.48 0.81 -2.58
N PRO A 222 23.36 1.83 -2.46
CA PRO A 222 23.48 2.89 -3.45
C PRO A 222 23.63 2.39 -4.89
N ASP A 223 24.41 1.32 -5.10
CA ASP A 223 24.72 0.72 -6.41
C ASP A 223 23.56 -0.08 -7.02
N SER A 224 22.56 -0.43 -6.22
CA SER A 224 21.37 -1.17 -6.62
C SER A 224 20.09 -0.32 -6.56
N ALA A 225 20.19 0.91 -6.06
CA ALA A 225 19.07 1.82 -5.89
C ALA A 225 18.37 2.11 -7.22
N GLN A 226 17.05 2.03 -7.22
CA GLN A 226 16.28 2.32 -8.42
C GLN A 226 16.17 3.83 -8.70
N LEU A 227 16.35 4.17 -9.97
CA LEU A 227 16.17 5.54 -10.46
C LEU A 227 14.68 5.87 -10.60
N ILE A 228 14.21 6.90 -9.90
CA ILE A 228 12.87 7.45 -10.15
C ILE A 228 12.92 8.30 -11.42
N GLN A 229 12.82 7.62 -12.55
CA GLN A 229 12.87 8.18 -13.89
C GLN A 229 11.60 7.87 -14.67
N SER A 230 11.31 8.71 -15.67
CA SER A 230 10.23 8.51 -16.64
C SER A 230 10.56 9.26 -17.93
N ASN A 231 10.24 8.66 -19.08
CA ASN A 231 10.42 9.29 -20.40
C ASN A 231 9.60 10.58 -20.57
N ASP A 232 8.54 10.73 -19.79
CA ASP A 232 7.64 11.90 -19.83
C ASP A 232 7.98 12.93 -18.73
N ALA A 233 9.04 12.72 -17.96
CA ALA A 233 9.45 13.59 -16.86
C ALA A 233 10.76 14.33 -17.16
N GLN A 234 10.83 15.60 -16.75
CA GLN A 234 12.07 16.37 -16.76
C GLN A 234 12.77 16.22 -15.41
N ALA A 235 14.04 15.81 -15.44
CA ALA A 235 14.86 15.63 -14.25
C ALA A 235 14.93 16.92 -13.41
N CYS A 236 14.80 16.78 -12.09
CA CYS A 236 14.78 17.87 -11.11
C CYS A 236 13.73 18.98 -11.39
N GLN A 237 12.68 18.70 -12.17
CA GLN A 237 11.64 19.67 -12.53
C GLN A 237 10.24 19.08 -12.44
N THR A 238 10.03 17.87 -12.94
CA THR A 238 8.77 17.15 -12.77
C THR A 238 8.71 16.57 -11.37
N PRO A 239 7.71 16.92 -10.55
CA PRO A 239 7.61 16.40 -9.18
C PRO A 239 7.20 14.93 -9.19
N VAL A 240 7.80 14.14 -8.32
CA VAL A 240 7.29 12.83 -7.93
C VAL A 240 6.58 12.99 -6.59
N GLN A 241 5.28 12.66 -6.56
CA GLN A 241 4.46 12.86 -5.36
C GLN A 241 4.32 11.58 -4.55
N ARG A 242 4.48 10.42 -5.17
CA ARG A 242 4.23 9.13 -4.56
C ARG A 242 5.16 8.07 -5.13
N ILE A 243 5.70 7.25 -4.23
CA ILE A 243 6.40 6.02 -4.56
C ILE A 243 5.56 4.87 -3.99
N ARG A 244 5.36 3.80 -4.76
CA ARG A 244 4.83 2.53 -4.29
C ARG A 244 5.93 1.48 -4.40
N GLY A 245 6.10 0.72 -3.33
CA GLY A 245 6.98 -0.44 -3.31
C GLY A 245 6.45 -1.59 -2.47
N ASN A 246 7.21 -2.68 -2.37
CA ASN A 246 6.83 -3.92 -1.71
C ASN A 246 7.98 -4.53 -0.92
N MET A 247 7.86 -4.46 0.40
CA MET A 247 8.89 -4.84 1.36
C MET A 247 8.93 -6.36 1.63
N GLY A 248 10.01 -7.01 1.20
CA GLY A 248 10.34 -8.41 1.48
C GLY A 248 10.89 -8.67 2.89
N GLU A 249 11.31 -9.92 3.14
CA GLU A 249 12.02 -10.29 4.37
C GLU A 249 13.45 -9.76 4.34
N ASP A 250 13.91 -9.20 5.47
CA ASP A 250 15.23 -8.56 5.61
C ASP A 250 15.53 -7.50 4.55
N ASP A 251 14.49 -6.92 3.99
CA ASP A 251 14.55 -6.08 2.82
C ASP A 251 14.70 -4.60 3.18
N VAL A 252 15.23 -3.84 2.23
CA VAL A 252 15.30 -2.39 2.23
C VAL A 252 15.21 -1.94 0.79
N ASP A 253 14.37 -0.96 0.53
CA ASP A 253 14.24 -0.36 -0.80
C ASP A 253 14.87 1.02 -0.83
N MET A 254 15.67 1.28 -1.85
CA MET A 254 16.39 2.53 -2.04
C MET A 254 16.08 3.16 -3.40
N TYR A 255 15.72 4.44 -3.37
CA TYR A 255 15.29 5.20 -4.53
C TYR A 255 16.16 6.42 -4.75
N VAL A 256 16.57 6.68 -5.98
CA VAL A 256 17.28 7.90 -6.35
C VAL A 256 16.27 8.99 -6.70
N ILE A 257 16.31 10.09 -5.95
CA ILE A 257 15.41 11.25 -6.10
C ILE A 257 16.20 12.56 -6.20
N CYS A 258 15.60 13.58 -6.82
CA CYS A 258 16.13 14.93 -6.80
C CYS A 258 15.38 15.80 -5.79
N ILE A 259 16.13 16.57 -4.98
CA ILE A 259 15.61 17.57 -4.05
C ILE A 259 16.16 18.93 -4.45
N THR A 260 15.31 19.85 -4.91
CA THR A 260 15.77 21.17 -5.39
C THR A 260 15.76 22.25 -4.31
N ASP A 261 14.80 22.18 -3.38
CA ASP A 261 14.70 23.08 -2.24
C ASP A 261 14.53 22.23 -0.96
N PRO A 262 15.60 22.06 -0.17
CA PRO A 262 15.55 21.31 1.07
C PRO A 262 14.45 21.77 2.04
N ALA A 263 14.07 23.05 2.03
CA ALA A 263 13.04 23.56 2.92
C ALA A 263 11.62 23.07 2.57
N GLN A 264 11.40 22.62 1.33
CA GLN A 264 10.12 22.08 0.85
C GLN A 264 10.08 20.54 0.88
N PHE A 265 11.21 19.88 1.14
CA PHE A 265 11.27 18.43 1.08
C PHE A 265 10.57 17.76 2.26
N SER A 266 9.76 16.74 1.96
CA SER A 266 9.28 15.77 2.92
C SER A 266 9.01 14.43 2.25
N ALA A 267 9.32 13.35 2.97
CA ALA A 267 8.90 11.99 2.66
C ALA A 267 8.15 11.39 3.86
N SER A 268 7.01 10.73 3.63
CA SER A 268 6.12 10.27 4.70
C SER A 268 5.35 9.01 4.31
N THR A 269 5.39 8.00 5.17
CA THR A 269 4.55 6.79 5.08
C THR A 269 3.27 6.88 5.93
N VAL A 270 3.10 8.00 6.65
CA VAL A 270 1.96 8.24 7.54
C VAL A 270 0.64 8.18 6.79
N GLY A 271 -0.25 7.28 7.25
CA GLY A 271 -1.58 7.08 6.66
C GLY A 271 -1.60 6.30 5.34
N SER A 272 -0.46 5.79 4.88
CA SER A 272 -0.34 5.04 3.64
C SER A 272 0.33 3.67 3.79
N THR A 273 0.94 3.38 4.93
CA THR A 273 1.59 2.09 5.21
C THR A 273 1.11 1.53 6.56
N GLY A 274 0.73 0.26 6.59
CA GLY A 274 0.10 -0.40 7.75
C GLY A 274 1.06 -1.00 8.78
N TRP A 275 2.38 -0.89 8.57
CA TRP A 275 3.42 -1.47 9.42
C TRP A 275 4.44 -0.42 9.85
N ASP A 276 5.32 -0.82 10.77
CA ASP A 276 6.31 0.02 11.44
C ASP A 276 7.49 0.33 10.51
N THR A 277 7.54 1.56 9.99
CA THR A 277 8.50 1.96 8.94
C THR A 277 9.69 2.71 9.53
N GLN A 278 10.79 2.76 8.79
CA GLN A 278 11.90 3.69 9.00
C GLN A 278 12.24 4.34 7.65
N LEU A 279 12.43 5.66 7.63
CA LEU A 279 12.85 6.41 6.45
C LEU A 279 14.25 6.99 6.64
N TRP A 280 15.08 6.83 5.62
CA TRP A 280 16.49 7.23 5.62
C TRP A 280 16.79 8.02 4.36
N LEU A 281 17.62 9.05 4.49
CA LEU A 281 18.16 9.78 3.35
C LEU A 281 19.68 9.70 3.38
N PHE A 282 20.28 9.36 2.25
CA PHE A 282 21.73 9.34 2.05
C PHE A 282 22.11 10.24 0.87
N LYS A 283 23.36 10.70 0.88
CA LYS A 283 24.01 11.25 -0.32
C LYS A 283 24.36 10.10 -1.26
N CYS A 284 24.66 10.43 -2.52
CA CYS A 284 25.08 9.43 -3.51
C CYS A 284 26.37 8.66 -3.16
N ASP A 285 27.24 9.23 -2.32
CA ASP A 285 28.41 8.53 -1.77
C ASP A 285 28.06 7.56 -0.61
N GLY A 286 26.78 7.37 -0.30
CA GLY A 286 26.29 6.50 0.76
C GLY A 286 26.37 7.09 2.17
N LYS A 287 26.84 8.34 2.35
CA LYS A 287 26.84 8.98 3.68
C LYS A 287 25.43 9.38 4.11
N GLY A 288 25.11 9.12 5.37
CA GLY A 288 23.80 9.48 5.94
C GLY A 288 23.54 10.99 5.95
N VAL A 289 22.27 11.38 5.81
CA VAL A 289 21.82 12.78 5.82
C VAL A 289 20.77 13.01 6.89
N VAL A 290 19.64 12.31 6.81
CA VAL A 290 18.56 12.44 7.79
C VAL A 290 17.80 11.13 7.91
N HIS A 291 17.29 10.83 9.09
CA HIS A 291 16.38 9.69 9.28
C HIS A 291 15.25 10.02 10.24
N ASN A 292 14.22 9.19 10.18
CA ASN A 292 13.15 9.13 11.15
C ASN A 292 12.51 7.72 11.17
N ASP A 293 12.06 7.30 12.34
CA ASP A 293 11.41 6.01 12.60
C ASP A 293 9.89 6.23 12.78
N ASP A 294 9.50 7.07 13.74
CA ASP A 294 8.10 7.42 13.99
C ASP A 294 7.77 8.87 13.63
N ASN A 295 6.54 9.14 13.17
CA ASN A 295 6.05 10.47 12.85
C ASN A 295 6.35 11.48 13.99
N PRO A 296 7.18 12.52 13.73
CA PRO A 296 7.59 13.50 14.73
C PRO A 296 6.45 14.42 15.17
N ASP A 297 5.37 14.50 14.38
CA ASP A 297 4.24 15.41 14.61
C ASP A 297 3.07 14.70 15.32
N SER A 298 3.26 13.44 15.75
CA SER A 298 2.25 12.63 16.43
C SER A 298 2.78 12.00 17.72
N THR A 299 1.89 11.78 18.69
CA THR A 299 2.20 11.04 19.93
C THR A 299 2.01 9.53 19.81
N SER A 300 1.46 9.05 18.69
CA SER A 300 1.19 7.64 18.41
C SER A 300 1.32 7.34 16.91
N GLY A 301 1.28 6.06 16.54
CA GLY A 301 1.52 5.59 15.17
C GLY A 301 2.98 5.19 14.97
N LEU A 302 3.19 4.30 13.99
CA LEU A 302 4.46 3.61 13.70
C LEU A 302 5.04 3.98 12.33
N GLN A 303 4.44 4.99 11.68
CA GLN A 303 4.84 5.40 10.34
C GLN A 303 5.78 6.60 10.42
N SER A 304 6.82 6.61 9.60
CA SER A 304 7.88 7.60 9.60
C SER A 304 7.54 8.81 8.73
N ARG A 305 8.18 9.93 9.07
CA ARG A 305 8.24 11.12 8.24
C ARG A 305 9.59 11.83 8.41
N ILE A 306 10.30 12.00 7.30
CA ILE A 306 11.48 12.87 7.21
C ILE A 306 11.12 14.20 6.54
N ASP A 307 11.76 15.26 7.00
CA ASP A 307 11.78 16.60 6.41
C ASP A 307 13.06 17.33 6.86
N ASN A 308 13.21 18.60 6.48
CA ASN A 308 14.41 19.37 6.84
C ASN A 308 14.28 20.21 8.12
N ARG A 309 13.40 19.87 9.06
CA ARG A 309 13.21 20.65 10.32
C ARG A 309 14.49 20.80 11.16
N THR A 310 15.41 19.84 11.04
CA THR A 310 16.69 19.80 11.74
C THR A 310 17.82 20.48 10.97
N GLY A 311 17.61 20.87 9.72
CA GLY A 311 18.63 21.45 8.86
C GLY A 311 19.72 20.46 8.41
N CYS A 312 19.47 19.15 8.48
CA CYS A 312 20.46 18.15 8.03
C CYS A 312 20.64 18.15 6.51
N ILE A 313 19.59 18.51 5.75
CA ILE A 313 19.65 18.62 4.29
C ILE A 313 20.13 20.04 3.97
N GLN A 314 21.44 20.18 3.78
CA GLN A 314 22.09 21.50 3.67
C GLN A 314 22.03 22.12 2.28
N GLN A 315 21.84 21.30 1.24
CA GLN A 315 21.84 21.74 -0.16
C GLN A 315 20.82 20.95 -0.97
N GLY A 316 20.40 21.50 -2.11
CA GLY A 316 19.68 20.71 -3.11
C GLY A 316 20.65 19.78 -3.85
N GLY A 317 20.12 18.70 -4.44
CA GLY A 317 20.91 17.72 -5.16
C GLY A 317 20.17 16.41 -5.38
N ILE A 318 20.91 15.40 -5.83
CA ILE A 318 20.44 14.03 -5.93
C ILE A 318 20.72 13.30 -4.62
N TYR A 319 19.74 12.54 -4.16
CA TYR A 319 19.77 11.82 -2.90
C TYR A 319 19.22 10.40 -3.07
N LEU A 320 19.64 9.52 -2.16
CA LEU A 320 19.10 8.18 -2.01
C LEU A 320 18.09 8.20 -0.85
N LEU A 321 16.82 7.97 -1.17
CA LEU A 321 15.75 7.79 -0.20
C LEU A 321 15.57 6.29 0.03
N ALA A 322 15.84 5.81 1.24
CA ALA A 322 15.61 4.43 1.60
C ALA A 322 14.45 4.29 2.59
N ILE A 323 13.76 3.16 2.49
CA ILE A 323 12.74 2.71 3.45
C ILE A 323 13.08 1.32 3.94
N SER A 324 12.97 1.12 5.24
CA SER A 324 13.09 -0.20 5.87
C SER A 324 11.97 -0.41 6.87
N ARG A 325 11.83 -1.63 7.36
CA ARG A 325 10.95 -1.94 8.50
C ARG A 325 11.72 -1.78 9.81
N TYR A 326 11.06 -1.29 10.86
CA TYR A 326 11.61 -1.36 12.20
C TYR A 326 11.92 -2.83 12.59
N ASN A 327 13.14 -3.21 12.97
CA ASN A 327 14.33 -2.44 13.37
C ASN A 327 15.52 -2.79 12.46
N ARG A 328 15.42 -2.46 11.17
CA ARG A 328 16.44 -2.71 10.13
C ARG A 328 17.24 -1.44 9.89
N ASP A 329 18.36 -1.32 10.60
CA ASP A 329 19.14 -0.08 10.73
C ASP A 329 20.40 -0.07 9.85
N PRO A 330 20.79 1.08 9.29
CA PRO A 330 21.99 1.20 8.48
C PRO A 330 23.27 1.21 9.35
N VAL A 331 24.26 0.43 8.92
CA VAL A 331 25.58 0.33 9.55
C VAL A 331 26.69 0.58 8.53
N ALA A 332 27.85 1.03 9.00
CA ALA A 332 29.05 1.09 8.19
C ALA A 332 29.64 -0.32 7.97
N ALA A 333 30.70 -0.42 7.16
CA ALA A 333 31.32 -1.69 6.78
C ALA A 333 31.85 -2.53 7.96
N ASP A 334 32.17 -1.90 9.10
CA ASP A 334 32.59 -2.59 10.33
C ASP A 334 31.41 -2.98 11.24
N GLY A 335 30.18 -2.84 10.76
CA GLY A 335 28.94 -3.17 11.46
C GLY A 335 28.55 -2.17 12.56
N GLN A 336 29.26 -1.04 12.68
CA GLN A 336 28.91 0.01 13.64
C GLN A 336 27.88 0.98 13.07
N PRO A 337 26.98 1.53 13.91
CA PRO A 337 25.82 2.30 13.45
C PRO A 337 26.19 3.68 12.90
N ILE A 338 25.49 4.07 11.82
CA ILE A 338 25.54 5.44 11.25
C ILE A 338 24.68 6.40 12.08
N TRP A 339 23.51 5.95 12.55
CA TRP A 339 22.67 6.63 13.54
C TRP A 339 22.62 5.83 14.84
N ASN A 340 22.64 6.50 15.97
CA ASN A 340 22.51 5.84 17.25
C ASN A 340 21.16 5.08 17.34
N PRO A 341 21.18 3.73 17.54
CA PRO A 341 19.97 2.90 17.54
C PRO A 341 19.07 3.14 18.76
N THR A 342 19.59 3.73 19.85
CA THR A 342 18.79 4.06 21.04
C THR A 342 18.28 5.51 21.05
N GLY A 343 18.23 6.16 19.88
CA GLY A 343 17.79 7.54 19.78
C GLY A 343 16.27 7.72 20.00
N ALA A 344 15.81 8.97 19.95
CA ALA A 344 14.38 9.25 20.03
C ALA A 344 13.68 8.72 18.76
N GLY A 345 12.87 7.67 18.90
CA GLY A 345 12.15 7.05 17.76
C GLY A 345 11.32 8.05 16.95
N ARG A 346 10.73 9.05 17.60
CA ARG A 346 9.95 10.10 16.92
C ARG A 346 10.77 11.25 16.34
N GLY A 347 12.07 11.33 16.62
CA GLY A 347 12.88 12.46 16.18
C GLY A 347 13.27 12.35 14.70
N VAL A 348 13.18 13.44 13.95
CA VAL A 348 13.97 13.60 12.72
C VAL A 348 15.41 13.88 13.16
N ARG A 349 16.40 13.11 12.70
CA ARG A 349 17.79 13.20 13.20
C ARG A 349 18.83 13.19 12.09
N CYS A 350 19.85 14.03 12.23
CA CYS A 350 21.09 13.90 11.46
C CYS A 350 21.89 12.68 11.98
N PRO A 351 22.85 12.14 11.21
CA PRO A 351 23.75 11.09 11.67
C PRO A 351 24.40 11.42 13.01
N ASP A 352 24.23 10.54 13.99
CA ASP A 352 24.70 10.69 15.36
C ASP A 352 25.28 9.40 15.96
N GLY A 353 25.49 8.38 15.12
CA GLY A 353 26.12 7.12 15.48
C GLY A 353 27.65 7.22 15.54
N ILE A 354 28.29 6.12 15.93
CA ILE A 354 29.75 6.00 16.01
C ILE A 354 30.42 6.12 14.62
N ARG A 355 29.65 5.85 13.56
CA ARG A 355 30.06 5.92 12.16
C ARG A 355 29.23 6.94 11.36
N ALA A 356 28.83 8.03 12.01
CA ALA A 356 28.04 9.09 11.39
C ALA A 356 28.69 9.72 10.13
N ASP A 357 30.02 9.64 10.02
CA ASP A 357 30.84 10.16 8.93
C ASP A 357 31.17 9.14 7.84
N GLN A 358 30.77 7.88 8.01
CA GLN A 358 31.09 6.78 7.10
C GLN A 358 29.91 6.45 6.18
N PRO A 359 30.19 5.89 4.98
CA PRO A 359 29.14 5.44 4.08
C PRO A 359 28.44 4.19 4.60
N LEU A 360 27.23 3.97 4.09
CA LEU A 360 26.48 2.72 4.25
C LEU A 360 27.32 1.52 3.78
N GLY A 361 27.57 0.58 4.68
CA GLY A 361 28.25 -0.69 4.38
C GLY A 361 27.39 -1.93 4.62
N GLY A 362 26.20 -1.77 5.19
CA GLY A 362 25.26 -2.86 5.41
C GLY A 362 24.05 -2.45 6.25
N TRP A 363 23.20 -3.43 6.54
CA TRP A 363 22.02 -3.27 7.37
C TRP A 363 22.05 -4.27 8.52
N ALA A 364 21.74 -3.81 9.73
CA ALA A 364 21.66 -4.62 10.93
C ALA A 364 20.20 -4.82 11.35
N GLY A 365 19.93 -5.95 12.01
CA GLY A 365 18.57 -6.34 12.38
C GLY A 365 17.93 -7.26 11.35
N ALA A 366 16.97 -8.06 11.80
CA ALA A 366 16.21 -8.98 10.95
C ALA A 366 14.72 -8.63 11.03
N THR A 367 14.04 -8.64 9.89
CA THR A 367 12.66 -8.20 9.73
C THR A 367 11.90 -9.17 8.85
N LEU A 368 10.69 -9.57 9.28
CA LEU A 368 9.79 -10.31 8.41
C LEU A 368 9.31 -9.40 7.26
N ALA A 369 8.89 -10.03 6.16
CA ALA A 369 8.19 -9.36 5.08
C ALA A 369 7.03 -8.50 5.60
N ALA A 370 6.88 -7.33 5.01
CA ALA A 370 5.88 -6.34 5.41
C ALA A 370 4.88 -6.03 4.29
N GLY A 371 5.23 -6.40 3.06
CA GLY A 371 4.40 -6.20 1.87
C GLY A 371 4.40 -4.74 1.41
N ARG A 372 3.34 -4.38 0.70
CA ARG A 372 3.25 -3.09 0.00
C ARG A 372 3.32 -1.88 0.93
N TYR A 373 3.93 -0.80 0.45
CA TYR A 373 3.95 0.50 1.09
C TYR A 373 3.84 1.62 0.06
N ILE A 374 3.48 2.81 0.54
CA ILE A 374 3.52 4.05 -0.24
C ILE A 374 4.27 5.11 0.55
N ILE A 375 5.21 5.78 -0.11
CA ILE A 375 5.87 6.99 0.39
C ILE A 375 5.23 8.20 -0.30
N ASN A 376 4.61 9.07 0.48
CA ASN A 376 4.14 10.38 -0.01
C ASN A 376 5.29 11.37 0.04
N LEU A 377 5.47 12.12 -1.05
CA LEU A 377 6.57 13.03 -1.26
C LEU A 377 6.07 14.46 -1.50
N THR A 378 6.81 15.42 -0.97
CA THR A 378 6.69 16.85 -1.31
C THR A 378 8.11 17.37 -1.53
N GLY A 379 8.30 18.18 -2.57
CA GLY A 379 9.62 18.73 -2.90
C GLY A 379 10.64 17.70 -3.43
N ALA A 380 10.17 16.53 -3.87
CA ALA A 380 10.98 15.52 -4.56
C ALA A 380 10.63 15.47 -6.05
N PHE A 381 11.63 15.20 -6.87
CA PHE A 381 11.53 15.26 -8.34
C PHE A 381 12.17 14.02 -8.97
N PHE A 382 11.70 13.70 -10.17
CA PHE A 382 12.30 12.67 -11.02
C PHE A 382 13.79 12.97 -11.29
N VAL A 383 14.57 11.93 -11.54
CA VAL A 383 16.00 12.02 -11.89
C VAL A 383 16.23 11.65 -13.36
N SER A 384 17.40 12.01 -13.87
CA SER A 384 17.84 11.57 -15.20
C SER A 384 18.36 10.13 -15.15
N GLU A 385 18.65 9.54 -16.31
CA GLU A 385 19.30 8.24 -16.43
C GLU A 385 20.67 8.17 -15.72
N ASN A 386 21.31 9.33 -15.50
CA ASN A 386 22.56 9.42 -14.76
C ASN A 386 22.35 9.31 -13.23
N GLY A 387 21.15 9.55 -12.71
CA GLY A 387 20.83 9.34 -11.30
C GLY A 387 21.85 9.92 -10.31
N CYS A 388 22.41 9.05 -9.46
CA CYS A 388 23.45 9.36 -8.49
C CYS A 388 24.87 9.41 -9.07
N CYS A 389 25.02 9.16 -10.37
CA CYS A 389 26.26 9.42 -11.06
C CYS A 389 26.50 10.92 -11.02
N VAL A 390 27.44 11.31 -10.19
CA VAL A 390 27.72 12.70 -9.96
C VAL A 390 28.47 13.22 -11.17
N THR A 391 27.74 13.83 -12.10
CA THR A 391 28.37 14.71 -13.09
C THR A 391 28.79 16.02 -12.42
N ALA A 392 29.63 15.99 -11.38
CA ALA A 392 30.25 17.19 -10.80
C ALA A 392 31.56 17.53 -11.52
N GLY A 393 31.63 17.23 -12.82
CA GLY A 393 32.76 17.62 -13.68
C GLY A 393 34.13 17.11 -13.22
N GLY A 394 34.20 16.18 -12.26
CA GLY A 394 35.44 15.67 -11.68
C GLY A 394 35.63 15.88 -10.18
N ASP A 395 34.68 16.51 -9.46
CA ASP A 395 34.64 16.55 -7.98
C ASP A 395 34.02 15.24 -7.48
N VAL A 396 34.86 14.27 -7.13
CA VAL A 396 34.51 12.90 -6.78
C VAL A 396 33.97 12.83 -5.34
N ASP A 397 34.52 13.61 -4.42
CA ASP A 397 34.15 13.57 -3.00
C ASP A 397 33.05 14.59 -2.60
N LEU A 398 32.61 15.42 -3.55
CA LEU A 398 31.56 16.43 -3.44
C LEU A 398 31.87 17.53 -2.43
N ASN A 399 33.14 17.85 -2.25
CA ASN A 399 33.57 18.90 -1.34
C ASN A 399 33.49 20.31 -1.97
N GLY A 400 33.23 20.41 -3.28
CA GLY A 400 33.09 21.65 -4.04
C GLY A 400 34.40 22.14 -4.68
N CYS A 401 35.47 21.36 -4.62
CA CYS A 401 36.77 21.60 -5.24
C CYS A 401 37.18 20.35 -6.02
N ILE A 402 37.83 20.54 -7.17
CA ILE A 402 38.41 19.44 -7.96
C ILE A 402 39.92 19.47 -7.75
N ASP A 403 40.43 18.59 -6.90
CA ASP A 403 41.82 18.59 -6.48
C ASP A 403 42.49 17.20 -6.53
N ASP A 404 43.66 17.07 -5.89
CA ASP A 404 44.44 15.84 -5.91
C ASP A 404 43.77 14.70 -5.15
N ALA A 405 42.82 14.98 -4.24
CA ALA A 405 42.02 13.95 -3.59
C ALA A 405 41.07 13.27 -4.59
N ASP A 406 40.39 14.04 -5.43
CA ASP A 406 39.51 13.51 -6.48
C ASP A 406 40.29 12.69 -7.50
N LEU A 407 41.44 13.23 -7.94
CA LEU A 407 42.32 12.54 -8.87
C LEU A 407 42.82 11.20 -8.31
N LEU A 408 43.19 11.16 -7.03
CA LEU A 408 43.66 9.94 -6.38
C LEU A 408 42.53 8.91 -6.21
N ALA A 409 41.29 9.36 -5.96
CA ALA A 409 40.14 8.48 -5.89
C ALA A 409 39.97 7.70 -7.22
N ILE A 410 39.95 8.40 -8.35
CA ILE A 410 39.91 7.77 -9.70
C ILE A 410 41.02 6.75 -9.86
N LEU A 411 42.27 7.13 -9.55
CA LEU A 411 43.43 6.27 -9.76
C LEU A 411 43.40 5.02 -8.88
N PHE A 412 42.80 5.08 -7.69
CA PHE A 412 42.61 3.90 -6.83
C PHE A 412 41.47 3.01 -7.30
N ALA A 413 40.44 3.59 -7.91
CA ALA A 413 39.30 2.85 -8.45
C ALA A 413 39.49 2.42 -9.92
N PHE A 414 40.58 2.78 -10.57
CA PHE A 414 40.80 2.54 -12.00
C PHE A 414 40.63 1.06 -12.38
N GLY A 415 39.77 0.80 -13.37
CA GLY A 415 39.38 -0.52 -13.85
C GLY A 415 38.25 -1.17 -13.06
N GLN A 416 37.68 -0.52 -12.05
CA GLN A 416 36.44 -0.96 -11.42
C GLN A 416 35.26 -0.75 -12.36
N SER A 417 34.24 -1.59 -12.22
CA SER A 417 33.00 -1.50 -12.98
C SER A 417 31.81 -1.63 -12.03
N GLY A 418 30.77 -0.85 -12.25
CA GLY A 418 29.59 -0.80 -11.37
C GLY A 418 28.67 0.36 -11.72
N GLN A 419 27.56 0.50 -11.01
CA GLN A 419 26.72 1.70 -11.12
C GLN A 419 27.02 2.64 -9.95
N PHE A 420 27.00 3.94 -10.22
CA PHE A 420 27.15 5.00 -9.21
C PHE A 420 28.47 4.95 -8.43
N LEU A 421 29.55 4.46 -9.05
CA LEU A 421 30.90 4.66 -8.51
C LEU A 421 31.16 6.18 -8.52
N PRO A 422 31.49 6.81 -7.38
CA PRO A 422 31.84 8.23 -7.36
C PRO A 422 32.97 8.56 -8.35
N GLU A 423 33.85 7.58 -8.58
CA GLU A 423 34.97 7.67 -9.51
C GLU A 423 34.61 7.47 -10.99
N ASP A 424 33.44 6.94 -11.31
CA ASP A 424 32.93 6.86 -12.69
C ASP A 424 32.22 8.19 -13.01
N VAL A 425 33.01 9.25 -13.18
CA VAL A 425 32.51 10.62 -13.41
C VAL A 425 31.90 10.80 -14.80
N THR A 426 32.11 9.84 -15.71
CA THR A 426 31.51 9.81 -17.06
C THR A 426 30.24 8.96 -17.14
N CYS A 427 29.94 8.18 -16.10
CA CYS A 427 28.74 7.36 -15.95
C CYS A 427 28.62 6.23 -16.97
N ASP A 428 29.72 5.70 -17.48
CA ASP A 428 29.69 4.65 -18.51
C ASP A 428 29.74 3.23 -17.92
N GLY A 429 29.82 3.12 -16.60
CA GLY A 429 29.82 1.89 -15.83
C GLY A 429 31.22 1.32 -15.58
N VAL A 430 32.29 2.02 -15.98
CA VAL A 430 33.69 1.61 -15.79
C VAL A 430 34.53 2.84 -15.42
N VAL A 431 35.32 2.74 -14.35
CA VAL A 431 36.31 3.77 -14.03
C VAL A 431 37.52 3.60 -14.95
N ASP A 432 37.68 4.46 -15.95
CA ASP A 432 38.75 4.35 -16.93
C ASP A 432 39.44 5.69 -17.27
N ASP A 433 40.13 5.74 -18.41
CA ASP A 433 40.85 6.94 -18.83
C ASP A 433 39.92 8.10 -19.18
N ALA A 434 38.67 7.86 -19.53
CA ALA A 434 37.67 8.89 -19.75
C ALA A 434 37.32 9.64 -18.45
N ASP A 435 37.18 8.91 -17.34
CA ASP A 435 36.96 9.50 -16.01
C ASP A 435 38.16 10.30 -15.55
N LEU A 436 39.34 9.71 -15.68
CA LEU A 436 40.60 10.34 -15.33
C LEU A 436 40.79 11.64 -16.12
N LEU A 437 40.50 11.64 -17.41
CA LEU A 437 40.59 12.84 -18.25
C LEU A 437 39.57 13.90 -17.85
N THR A 438 38.38 13.51 -17.43
CA THR A 438 37.34 14.44 -16.95
C THR A 438 37.82 15.19 -15.71
N VAL A 439 38.32 14.48 -14.69
CA VAL A 439 38.92 15.10 -13.49
C VAL A 439 40.11 15.99 -13.86
N LEU A 440 41.02 15.52 -14.73
CA LEU A 440 42.19 16.29 -15.11
C LEU A 440 41.86 17.57 -15.89
N PHE A 441 40.82 17.57 -16.74
CA PHE A 441 40.40 18.77 -17.47
C PHE A 441 39.72 19.80 -16.58
N ALA A 442 39.11 19.35 -15.48
CA ALA A 442 38.47 20.22 -14.50
C ALA A 442 39.34 20.50 -13.27
N PHE A 443 40.57 19.96 -13.23
CA PHE A 443 41.47 20.09 -12.08
C PHE A 443 41.74 21.55 -11.72
N GLY A 444 41.53 21.89 -10.46
CA GLY A 444 41.60 23.25 -9.93
C GLY A 444 40.39 24.13 -10.24
N GLN A 445 39.28 23.55 -10.73
CA GLN A 445 37.96 24.21 -10.75
C GLN A 445 37.20 23.93 -9.47
N GLY A 446 36.41 24.90 -9.02
CA GLY A 446 35.97 24.93 -7.63
C GLY A 446 37.15 25.34 -6.74
N CYS A 447 36.84 26.02 -5.63
CA CYS A 447 37.73 26.96 -4.92
C CYS A 447 37.96 28.32 -5.62
#